data_AF-A0A829GN02-F1
#
_entry.id   AF-A0A829GN02-F1
#
_cell.length_a   1.000
_cell.length_b   1.000
_cell.length_c   1.000
_cell.angle_alpha   90.00
_cell.angle_beta   90.00
_cell.angle_gamma   90.00
#
_symmetry.space_group_name_H-M   'P 1'
#
loop_
_entity.id
_entity.type
_entity.pdbx_description
1 polymer ?
#
loop_
_entity_poly.entity_id
_entity_poly.type
_entity_poly.pdbx_seq_one_letter_code
_entity_poly.pdbx_strand_id
1 'polypeptide(L)'
;YMLISLFGNIGKGLGIIILVLSISGAGGNFPVVLSGKFFQAINPWLPFTYAVNLLRETVGGIYWPNLWQDLIILVAFGVAFFLLGLFLKEPIRPWIEKMHHITRKSKIIE
;
A
#
# COMPACT_ATOMS: atom_id res chain seq x y z
N TYR A 1 -3.72 -4.45 6.48
CA TYR A 1 -4.43 -5.51 7.23
C TYR A 1 -4.73 -6.74 6.38
N MET A 2 -5.25 -6.62 5.15
CA MET A 2 -5.47 -7.78 4.26
C MET A 2 -4.21 -8.60 4.02
N LEU A 3 -3.10 -7.98 3.65
CA LEU A 3 -1.86 -8.71 3.37
C LEU A 3 -1.38 -9.55 4.57
N ILE A 4 -1.56 -9.02 5.79
CA ILE A 4 -1.27 -9.68 7.07
C ILE A 4 -2.22 -10.85 7.31
N SER A 5 -3.51 -10.66 7.02
CA SER A 5 -4.51 -11.72 7.13
C SER A 5 -4.28 -12.84 6.13
N LEU A 6 -3.75 -12.55 4.94
CA LEU A 6 -3.61 -13.50 3.84
C LEU A 6 -2.32 -14.34 3.94
N PHE A 7 -1.24 -13.80 4.49
CA PHE A 7 0.07 -14.47 4.59
C PHE A 7 0.58 -14.66 6.03
N GLY A 8 -0.23 -14.36 7.05
CA GLY A 8 0.17 -14.46 8.46
C GLY A 8 1.36 -13.56 8.80
N ASN A 9 2.38 -14.09 9.50
CA ASN A 9 3.56 -13.32 9.91
C ASN A 9 4.40 -12.80 8.71
N ILE A 10 4.40 -13.49 7.58
CA ILE A 10 5.08 -13.03 6.34
C ILE A 10 4.37 -11.81 5.75
N GLY A 11 3.04 -11.79 5.87
CA GLY A 11 2.21 -10.64 5.45
C GLY A 11 2.46 -9.37 6.26
N LYS A 12 2.86 -9.51 7.53
CA LYS A 12 3.34 -8.37 8.34
C LYS A 12 4.65 -7.80 7.80
N GLY A 13 5.61 -8.66 7.47
CA GLY A 13 6.88 -8.24 6.88
C GLY A 13 6.70 -7.51 5.54
N LEU A 14 5.93 -8.09 4.62
CA LEU A 14 5.61 -7.45 3.34
C LEU A 14 4.84 -6.14 3.51
N GLY A 15 3.90 -6.08 4.46
CA GLY A 15 3.17 -4.86 4.77
C GLY A 15 4.09 -3.73 5.23
N ILE A 16 5.07 -4.04 6.09
CA ILE A 16 6.07 -3.07 6.54
C ILE A 16 6.94 -2.61 5.36
N ILE A 17 7.40 -3.52 4.49
CA ILE A 17 8.21 -3.16 3.31
C ILE A 17 7.45 -2.20 2.39
N ILE A 18 6.19 -2.49 2.06
CA ILE A 18 5.35 -1.62 1.24
C ILE A 18 5.18 -0.25 1.90
N LEU A 19 5.00 -0.23 3.22
CA LEU A 19 4.80 1.01 3.98
C LEU A 19 6.06 1.89 3.98
N VAL A 20 7.23 1.29 4.20
CA VAL A 20 8.53 1.99 4.12
C VAL A 20 8.80 2.50 2.71
N LEU A 21 8.54 1.68 1.68
CA LEU A 21 8.68 2.10 0.28
C LEU A 21 7.73 3.25 -0.07
N SER A 22 6.51 3.23 0.47
CA SER A 22 5.54 4.31 0.26
C SER A 22 6.01 5.63 0.85
N ILE A 23 6.58 5.61 2.07
CA ILE A 23 7.09 6.81 2.74
C ILE A 23 8.33 7.36 2.01
N SER A 24 9.29 6.49 1.67
CA SER A 24 10.52 6.89 0.98
C SER A 24 10.27 7.32 -0.47
N GLY A 25 9.31 6.66 -1.14
CA GLY A 25 9.03 6.86 -2.56
C GLY A 25 8.04 7.97 -2.87
N ALA A 26 7.18 8.40 -1.94
CA ALA A 26 6.13 9.39 -2.23
C ALA A 26 6.62 10.83 -2.41
N GLY A 27 7.92 11.09 -2.23
CA GLY A 27 8.47 12.43 -2.43
C GLY A 27 7.94 13.47 -1.42
N GLY A 28 7.57 13.03 -0.22
CA GLY A 28 7.04 13.89 0.85
C GLY A 28 8.09 14.82 1.46
N ASN A 29 9.33 14.37 1.56
CA ASN A 29 10.44 15.16 2.14
C ASN A 29 11.28 15.87 1.05
N PHE A 30 11.45 15.23 -0.11
CA PHE A 30 12.18 15.77 -1.27
C PHE A 30 11.50 15.33 -2.57
N PRO A 31 11.61 16.12 -3.66
CA PRO A 31 11.12 15.70 -4.98
C PRO A 31 11.68 14.34 -5.37
N VAL A 32 10.82 13.45 -5.90
CA VAL A 32 11.25 12.10 -6.30
C VAL A 32 12.39 12.11 -7.33
N VAL A 33 12.48 13.17 -8.15
CA VAL A 33 13.56 13.38 -9.13
C VAL A 33 14.95 13.50 -8.50
N LEU A 34 15.04 13.86 -7.22
CA LEU A 34 16.29 13.89 -6.46
C LEU A 34 16.62 12.54 -5.81
N SER A 35 15.68 11.59 -5.83
CA SER A 35 15.88 10.23 -5.32
C SER A 35 16.54 9.35 -6.37
N GLY A 36 17.13 8.23 -5.95
CA GLY A 36 17.73 7.26 -6.87
C GLY A 36 16.73 6.73 -7.90
N LYS A 37 17.23 6.26 -9.06
CA LYS A 37 16.43 5.76 -10.20
C LYS A 37 15.38 4.70 -9.80
N PHE A 38 15.69 3.89 -8.79
CA PHE A 38 14.77 2.90 -8.23
C PHE A 38 13.49 3.52 -7.66
N PHE A 39 13.62 4.58 -6.86
CA PHE A 39 12.48 5.28 -6.25
C PHE A 39 11.68 6.07 -7.28
N GLN A 40 12.35 6.63 -8.29
CA GLN A 40 11.67 7.28 -9.42
C GLN A 40 10.81 6.31 -10.23
N ALA A 41 11.28 5.07 -10.43
CA ALA A 41 10.52 4.05 -11.16
C ALA A 41 9.30 3.54 -10.38
N ILE A 42 9.39 3.48 -9.05
CA ILE A 42 8.31 2.96 -8.19
C ILE A 42 7.29 4.05 -7.82
N ASN A 43 7.71 5.31 -7.77
CA ASN A 43 6.88 6.44 -7.39
C ASN A 43 5.51 6.54 -8.12
N PRO A 44 5.39 6.32 -9.45
CA PRO A 44 4.10 6.35 -10.14
C PRO A 44 3.14 5.23 -9.70
N TRP A 45 3.67 4.14 -9.16
CA TRP A 45 2.89 2.98 -8.73
C TRP A 45 2.44 3.08 -7.27
N LEU A 46 2.86 4.14 -6.56
CA LEU A 46 2.55 4.33 -5.15
C LEU A 46 1.37 5.32 -5.00
N PRO A 47 0.25 4.91 -4.38
CA PRO A 47 -0.86 5.82 -4.13
C PRO A 47 -0.46 7.00 -3.24
N PHE A 48 0.53 6.79 -2.35
CA PHE A 48 1.01 7.82 -1.44
C PHE A 48 1.67 9.00 -2.17
N THR A 49 2.22 8.80 -3.38
CA THR A 49 2.74 9.87 -4.24
C THR A 49 1.66 10.88 -4.61
N TYR A 50 0.51 10.38 -5.08
CA TYR A 50 -0.62 11.22 -5.49
C TYR A 50 -1.21 11.97 -4.30
N ALA A 51 -1.25 11.36 -3.11
CA ALA A 51 -1.69 12.04 -1.89
C ALA A 51 -0.76 13.22 -1.51
N VAL A 52 0.56 13.04 -1.61
CA VAL A 52 1.55 14.10 -1.33
C VAL A 52 1.45 15.23 -2.34
N ASN A 53 1.25 14.91 -3.62
CA ASN A 53 1.07 15.92 -4.66
C ASN A 53 -0.22 16.73 -4.45
N LEU A 54 -1.34 16.07 -4.14
CA LEU A 54 -2.60 16.74 -3.80
C LEU A 54 -2.44 17.71 -2.62
N LEU A 55 -1.76 17.27 -1.56
CA LEU A 55 -1.42 18.11 -0.40
C LEU A 55 -0.57 19.32 -0.82
N ARG A 56 0.46 19.10 -1.65
CA ARG A 56 1.33 20.17 -2.15
C ARG A 56 0.56 21.19 -2.97
N GLU A 57 -0.38 20.76 -3.82
CA GLU A 57 -1.22 21.64 -4.62
C GLU A 57 -2.22 22.43 -3.77
N THR A 58 -2.82 21.80 -2.76
CA THR A 58 -3.73 22.51 -1.84
C THR A 58 -3.03 23.58 -1.00
N VAL A 59 -1.74 23.40 -0.66
CA VAL A 59 -0.95 24.35 0.15
C VAL A 59 -0.23 25.39 -0.72
N GLY A 60 0.30 25.00 -1.87
CA GLY A 60 1.13 25.84 -2.74
C GLY A 60 0.37 26.64 -3.81
N GLY A 61 -0.90 26.30 -4.06
CA GLY A 61 -1.73 26.92 -5.10
C GLY A 61 -2.38 25.86 -5.98
N ILE A 62 -3.72 25.88 -6.02
CA ILE A 62 -4.50 24.80 -6.66
C ILE A 62 -4.48 24.97 -8.17
N TYR A 63 -3.90 23.99 -8.87
CA TYR A 63 -4.11 23.79 -10.28
C TYR A 63 -5.20 22.73 -10.49
N TRP A 64 -6.43 23.19 -10.71
CA TRP A 64 -7.63 22.34 -10.77
C TRP A 64 -7.49 21.07 -11.63
N PRO A 65 -6.90 21.11 -12.85
CA PRO A 65 -6.77 19.92 -13.68
C PRO A 65 -5.92 18.81 -13.05
N ASN A 66 -4.80 19.14 -12.40
CA ASN A 66 -3.97 18.14 -11.73
C ASN A 66 -4.66 17.59 -10.49
N LEU A 67 -5.28 18.46 -9.68
CA LEU A 67 -5.95 18.07 -8.46
C LEU A 67 -7.02 17.01 -8.73
N TRP A 68 -7.81 17.18 -9.80
CA TRP A 68 -8.79 16.17 -10.21
C TRP A 68 -8.14 14.86 -10.66
N GLN A 69 -7.03 14.91 -11.40
CA GLN A 69 -6.31 13.71 -11.82
C GLN A 69 -5.77 12.93 -10.62
N ASP A 70 -5.06 13.60 -9.70
CA ASP A 70 -4.49 13.00 -8.50
C ASP A 70 -5.58 12.42 -7.60
N LEU A 71 -6.70 13.12 -7.45
CA LEU A 71 -7.85 12.65 -6.67
C LEU A 71 -8.49 11.40 -7.29
N ILE A 72 -8.72 11.38 -8.60
CA ILE A 72 -9.31 10.23 -9.31
C ILE A 72 -8.39 9.02 -9.20
N ILE A 73 -7.08 9.19 -9.39
CA ILE A 73 -6.11 8.11 -9.27
C ILE A 73 -6.10 7.57 -7.84
N LEU A 74 -6.12 8.45 -6.82
CA LEU A 74 -6.17 8.03 -5.42
C LEU A 74 -7.43 7.22 -5.10
N VAL A 75 -8.59 7.68 -5.57
CA VAL A 75 -9.88 6.98 -5.41
C VAL A 75 -9.86 5.64 -6.15
N ALA A 76 -9.33 5.59 -7.38
CA ALA A 76 -9.19 4.37 -8.16
C ALA A 76 -8.31 3.34 -7.44
N PHE A 77 -7.17 3.76 -6.87
CA PHE A 77 -6.34 2.91 -6.03
C PHE A 77 -7.09 2.41 -4.79
N GLY A 78 -7.85 3.28 -4.12
CA GLY A 78 -8.67 2.89 -2.97
C GLY A 78 -9.72 1.83 -3.32
N VAL A 79 -10.45 2.02 -4.41
CA VAL A 79 -11.44 1.06 -4.93
C VAL A 79 -10.76 -0.23 -5.38
N ALA A 80 -9.64 -0.17 -6.09
CA ALA A 80 -8.90 -1.34 -6.52
C ALA A 80 -8.38 -2.17 -5.33
N PHE A 81 -7.82 -1.54 -4.30
CA PHE A 81 -7.38 -2.23 -3.09
C PHE A 81 -8.56 -2.82 -2.31
N PHE A 82 -9.70 -2.12 -2.26
CA PHE A 82 -10.91 -2.61 -1.60
C PHE A 82 -11.48 -3.84 -2.32
N LEU A 83 -11.57 -3.81 -3.66
CA LEU A 83 -12.02 -4.91 -4.49
C LEU A 83 -11.05 -6.09 -4.42
N LEU A 84 -9.75 -5.86 -4.61
CA LEU A 84 -8.73 -6.90 -4.43
C LEU A 84 -8.85 -7.55 -3.06
N GLY A 85 -9.13 -6.75 -2.04
CA GLY A 85 -9.37 -7.21 -0.70
C GLY A 85 -10.56 -8.14 -0.51
N LEU A 86 -11.68 -7.80 -1.13
CA LEU A 86 -12.89 -8.61 -1.14
C LEU A 86 -12.68 -9.91 -1.93
N PHE A 87 -12.03 -9.83 -3.09
CA PHE A 87 -11.78 -10.98 -3.96
C PHE A 87 -10.71 -11.92 -3.41
N LEU A 88 -9.63 -11.42 -2.77
CA LEU A 88 -8.58 -12.28 -2.18
C LEU A 88 -9.04 -12.95 -0.89
N LYS A 89 -10.08 -12.44 -0.21
CA LYS A 89 -10.65 -13.05 0.99
C LYS A 89 -11.18 -14.47 0.72
N GLU A 90 -11.82 -14.71 -0.41
CA GLU A 90 -12.45 -16.00 -0.71
C GLU A 90 -11.46 -17.14 -1.02
N PRO A 91 -10.45 -16.99 -1.89
CA PRO A 91 -9.52 -18.06 -2.24
C PRO A 91 -8.47 -18.36 -1.15
N ILE A 92 -8.19 -17.42 -0.25
CA ILE A 92 -7.11 -17.56 0.74
C ILE A 92 -7.62 -18.08 2.10
N ARG A 93 -8.95 -18.03 2.34
CA ARG A 93 -9.60 -18.62 3.51
C ARG A 93 -9.18 -20.07 3.83
N PRO A 94 -9.11 -21.02 2.87
CA PRO A 94 -8.69 -22.41 3.17
C PRO A 94 -7.22 -22.56 3.57
N TRP A 95 -6.33 -21.67 3.12
CA TRP A 95 -4.91 -21.69 3.49
C TRP A 95 -4.68 -21.17 4.92
N ILE A 96 -5.44 -20.16 5.33
CA ILE A 96 -5.40 -19.59 6.68
C ILE A 96 -5.83 -20.64 7.72
N GLU A 97 -6.90 -21.40 7.47
CA GLU A 97 -7.36 -22.48 8.35
C GLU A 97 -6.33 -23.60 8.49
N LYS A 98 -5.64 -23.94 7.39
CA LYS A 98 -4.59 -24.97 7.38
C LYS A 98 -3.37 -24.56 8.21
N MET A 99 -2.99 -23.28 8.18
CA MET A 99 -1.89 -22.74 8.99
C MET A 99 -2.26 -22.66 10.48
N HIS A 100 -3.51 -22.31 10.81
CA HIS A 100 -3.96 -22.22 12.20
C HIS A 100 -3.91 -23.59 12.92
N HIS A 101 -4.14 -24.68 12.18
CA HIS A 101 -3.98 -26.04 12.69
C HIS A 101 -2.53 -26.43 13.02
N ILE A 102 -1.53 -25.85 12.31
CA ILE A 102 -0.11 -26.13 12.55
C ILE A 102 0.38 -25.39 13.80
N THR A 103 -0.08 -24.16 14.02
CA THR A 103 0.28 -23.37 15.21
C THR A 103 -0.33 -23.92 16.51
N ARG A 104 -1.54 -24.51 16.46
CA ARG A 104 -2.17 -25.11 17.65
C ARG A 104 -1.46 -26.40 18.11
N LYS A 105 -0.83 -27.13 17.18
CA LYS A 105 -0.07 -28.35 17.50
C LYS A 105 1.29 -28.07 18.13
N SER A 106 1.86 -26.88 17.95
CA SER A 106 3.24 -26.61 18.35
C SER A 106 3.39 -26.00 19.76
N LYS A 107 2.32 -25.67 20.50
CA LYS A 107 2.40 -25.10 21.87
C LYS A 107 3.38 -23.90 21.98
N ILE A 108 3.58 -23.12 20.93
CA ILE A 108 4.55 -21.99 20.92
C ILE A 108 3.92 -20.68 21.39
N ILE A 109 2.61 -20.65 21.60
CA ILE A 109 1.93 -19.44 22.10
C ILE A 109 1.00 -19.89 23.22
N GLU A 110 1.49 -19.67 24.45
CA GLU A 110 0.67 -19.54 25.65
C GLU A 110 0.34 -18.05 25.83
#